data_AF-A0A662YLI9-F1
#
_entry.id   AF-A0A662YLI9-F1
#
_cell.length_a   1.000
_cell.length_b   1.000
_cell.length_c   1.000
_cell.angle_alpha   90.00
_cell.angle_beta   90.00
_cell.angle_gamma   90.00
#
_symmetry.space_group_name_H-M   'P 1'
#
loop_
_entity.id
_entity.type
_entity.pdbx_description
1 polymer ?
#
loop_
_entity_poly.entity_id
_entity_poly.type
_entity_poly.pdbx_seq_one_letter_code
_entity_poly.pdbx_strand_id
1 'polypeptide(L)'
;LLSLQVENLTEEQKNEFKAAFDIFIQDAEDGCISTKELGKVMRMLGQNPTPEELTEMIDEVDEDGSGTVDFDEFLVMMVRCMKEESKGKSEEELAELFRMFDK
;
A
#
# COMPACT_ATOMS: atom_id res chain seq x y z
N LEU A 1 -6.05 16.13 -1.06
CA LEU A 1 -7.20 15.28 -1.47
C LEU A 1 -7.03 13.83 -1.02
N LEU A 2 -5.81 13.27 -1.05
CA LEU A 2 -5.50 11.97 -0.46
C LEU A 2 -5.52 11.99 1.08
N SER A 3 -5.05 13.09 1.70
CA SER A 3 -5.14 13.32 3.15
C SER A 3 -6.56 13.15 3.72
N LEU A 4 -7.57 13.74 3.06
CA LEU A 4 -8.99 13.58 3.42
C LEU A 4 -9.51 12.13 3.33
N GLN A 5 -8.83 11.24 2.62
CA GLN A 5 -9.24 9.84 2.46
C GLN A 5 -8.62 8.95 3.53
N VAL A 6 -7.40 9.27 3.97
CA VAL A 6 -6.80 8.67 5.17
C VAL A 6 -7.68 8.98 6.40
N GLU A 7 -8.25 10.17 6.47
CA GLU A 7 -9.18 10.57 7.54
C GLU A 7 -10.50 9.76 7.59
N ASN A 8 -10.89 9.10 6.48
CA ASN A 8 -12.11 8.30 6.39
C ASN A 8 -11.91 6.81 6.73
N LEU A 9 -10.69 6.40 7.06
CA LEU A 9 -10.41 5.02 7.46
C LEU A 9 -11.02 4.73 8.84
N THR A 10 -11.64 3.55 8.98
CA THR A 10 -12.08 3.08 10.30
C THR A 10 -10.88 2.74 11.16
N GLU A 11 -11.07 2.74 12.49
CA GLU A 11 -10.01 2.34 13.42
C GLU A 11 -9.55 0.89 13.19
N GLU A 12 -10.44 0.01 12.73
CA GLU A 12 -10.09 -1.36 12.35
C GLU A 12 -9.16 -1.39 11.13
N GLN A 13 -9.48 -0.64 10.07
CA GLN A 13 -8.63 -0.53 8.88
C GLN A 13 -7.27 0.08 9.20
N LYS A 14 -7.22 1.12 10.04
CA LYS A 14 -5.96 1.71 10.49
C LYS A 14 -5.11 0.71 11.27
N ASN A 15 -5.74 -0.12 12.11
CA ASN A 15 -5.03 -1.17 12.85
C ASN A 15 -4.50 -2.27 11.91
N GLU A 16 -5.26 -2.67 10.90
CA GLU A 16 -4.78 -3.62 9.88
C GLU A 16 -3.59 -3.05 9.09
N PHE A 17 -3.67 -1.79 8.65
CA PHE A 17 -2.56 -1.14 7.97
C PHE A 17 -1.35 -0.95 8.88
N LYS A 18 -1.56 -0.67 10.16
CA LYS A 18 -0.47 -0.61 11.13
C LYS A 18 0.19 -1.97 11.31
N ALA A 19 -0.59 -3.04 11.45
CA ALA A 19 -0.04 -4.40 11.54
C ALA A 19 0.74 -4.77 10.26
N ALA A 20 0.25 -4.37 9.08
CA ALA A 20 0.97 -4.55 7.83
C ALA A 20 2.28 -3.76 7.83
N PHE A 21 2.24 -2.47 8.16
CA PHE A 21 3.43 -1.61 8.25
C PHE A 21 4.49 -2.18 9.18
N ASP A 22 4.08 -2.67 10.36
CA ASP A 22 4.98 -3.29 11.34
C ASP A 22 5.69 -4.54 10.78
N ILE A 23 5.08 -5.25 9.82
CA ILE A 23 5.72 -6.37 9.11
C ILE A 23 6.80 -5.87 8.15
N PHE A 24 6.58 -4.75 7.46
CA PHE A 24 7.60 -4.15 6.59
C PHE A 24 8.80 -3.69 7.42
N ILE A 25 8.57 -3.01 8.54
CA ILE A 25 9.65 -2.37 9.31
C ILE A 25 10.23 -3.25 10.42
N GLN A 26 9.93 -4.56 10.46
CA GLN A 26 10.34 -5.45 11.55
C GLN A 26 11.86 -5.44 11.79
N ASP A 27 12.66 -5.26 10.74
CA ASP A 27 14.14 -5.21 10.80
C ASP A 27 14.69 -3.81 10.51
N ALA A 28 13.83 -2.77 10.49
CA ALA A 28 14.23 -1.40 10.21
C ALA A 28 14.74 -0.70 11.49
N GLU A 29 15.87 0.00 11.38
CA GLU A 29 16.48 0.71 12.51
C GLU A 29 15.86 2.11 12.73
N ASP A 30 15.29 2.69 11.68
CA ASP A 30 14.68 4.03 11.63
C ASP A 30 13.14 4.00 11.73
N GLY A 31 12.54 2.82 11.69
CA GLY A 31 11.08 2.65 11.70
C GLY A 31 10.39 3.09 10.41
N CYS A 32 11.15 3.21 9.30
CA CYS A 32 10.63 3.62 8.00
C CYS A 32 10.81 2.50 6.97
N ILE A 33 9.98 2.49 5.93
CA ILE A 33 10.10 1.51 4.85
C ILE A 33 11.11 2.04 3.83
N SER A 34 12.28 1.42 3.80
CA SER A 34 13.28 1.64 2.74
C SER A 34 13.06 0.68 1.57
N THR A 35 13.75 0.90 0.45
CA THR A 35 13.75 -0.02 -0.71
C THR A 35 14.13 -1.45 -0.30
N LYS A 36 14.97 -1.61 0.73
CA LYS A 36 15.35 -2.91 1.30
C LYS A 36 14.16 -3.63 1.92
N GLU A 37 13.39 -2.94 2.75
CA GLU A 37 12.25 -3.52 3.45
C GLU A 37 11.08 -3.79 2.51
N LEU A 38 10.80 -2.84 1.60
CA LEU A 38 9.81 -3.03 0.53
C LEU A 38 10.16 -4.25 -0.33
N GLY A 39 11.43 -4.36 -0.76
CA GLY A 39 11.91 -5.48 -1.56
C GLY A 39 11.83 -6.83 -0.85
N LYS A 40 12.06 -6.87 0.47
CA LYS A 40 11.90 -8.08 1.29
C LYS A 40 10.46 -8.57 1.26
N VAL A 41 9.50 -7.69 1.52
CA VAL A 41 8.08 -8.06 1.54
C VAL A 41 7.58 -8.47 0.15
N MET A 42 7.97 -7.74 -0.90
CA MET A 42 7.61 -8.10 -2.29
C MET A 42 8.08 -9.52 -2.65
N ARG A 43 9.30 -9.89 -2.25
CA ARG A 43 9.83 -11.26 -2.45
C ARG A 43 9.09 -12.30 -1.63
N MET A 44 8.65 -11.97 -0.42
CA MET A 44 7.81 -12.86 0.39
C MET A 44 6.44 -13.11 -0.27
N LEU A 45 5.93 -12.14 -1.03
CA LEU A 45 4.71 -12.25 -1.84
C LEU A 45 4.96 -12.91 -3.21
N GLY A 46 6.18 -13.37 -3.49
CA GLY A 46 6.54 -14.03 -4.75
C GLY A 46 6.85 -13.08 -5.91
N GLN A 47 6.94 -11.77 -5.66
CA GLN A 47 7.34 -10.77 -6.64
C GLN A 47 8.85 -10.50 -6.55
N ASN A 48 9.51 -10.31 -7.69
CA ASN A 48 10.95 -10.01 -7.73
C ASN A 48 11.20 -8.65 -8.42
N PRO A 49 10.85 -7.53 -7.77
CA PRO A 49 11.13 -6.20 -8.33
C PRO A 49 12.64 -5.91 -8.35
N THR A 50 13.04 -5.14 -9.34
CA THR A 50 14.38 -4.56 -9.48
C THR A 50 14.58 -3.41 -8.49
N PRO A 51 15.83 -3.05 -8.18
CA PRO A 51 16.10 -1.88 -7.34
C PRO A 51 15.54 -0.57 -7.91
N GLU A 52 15.50 -0.44 -9.23
CA GLU A 52 14.94 0.73 -9.92
C GLU A 52 13.42 0.80 -9.69
N GLU A 53 12.70 -0.30 -9.92
CA GLU A 53 11.25 -0.37 -9.64
C GLU A 53 10.94 -0.07 -8.17
N LEU A 54 11.74 -0.61 -7.23
CA LEU A 54 11.56 -0.32 -5.80
C LEU A 54 11.77 1.16 -5.46
N THR A 55 12.69 1.83 -6.16
CA THR A 55 12.95 3.26 -5.98
C THR A 55 11.79 4.07 -6.53
N GLU A 56 11.32 3.74 -7.74
CA GLU A 56 10.15 4.40 -8.35
C GLU A 56 8.91 4.27 -7.45
N MET A 57 8.68 3.10 -6.85
CA MET A 57 7.56 2.88 -5.92
C MET A 57 7.64 3.75 -4.66
N ILE A 58 8.84 4.02 -4.15
CA ILE A 58 9.04 4.92 -3.00
C ILE A 58 8.85 6.37 -3.44
N ASP A 59 9.50 6.78 -4.53
CA ASP A 59 9.43 8.15 -5.06
C ASP A 59 7.99 8.59 -5.39
N GLU A 60 7.08 7.66 -5.69
CA GLU A 60 5.68 7.96 -5.95
C GLU A 60 4.88 8.42 -4.71
N VAL A 61 5.35 8.09 -3.51
CA VAL A 61 4.65 8.34 -2.25
C VAL A 61 5.47 9.10 -1.20
N ASP A 62 6.78 9.20 -1.38
CA ASP A 62 7.72 10.00 -0.59
C ASP A 62 7.48 11.49 -0.86
N GLU A 63 6.59 12.12 -0.08
CA GLU A 63 6.21 13.52 -0.25
C GLU A 63 7.27 14.47 0.32
N ASP A 64 8.05 14.00 1.31
CA ASP A 64 9.08 14.80 1.99
C ASP A 64 10.49 14.65 1.39
N GLY A 65 10.70 13.67 0.51
CA GLY A 65 11.95 13.41 -0.18
C GLY A 65 13.01 12.75 0.69
N SER A 66 12.59 12.00 1.72
CA SER A 66 13.48 11.29 2.65
C SER A 66 14.18 10.09 2.00
N GLY A 67 13.65 9.57 0.89
CA GLY A 67 14.05 8.31 0.26
C GLY A 67 13.55 7.08 1.03
N THR A 68 12.60 7.27 1.94
CA THR A 68 11.93 6.24 2.73
C THR A 68 10.44 6.54 2.80
N VAL A 69 9.64 5.58 3.22
CA VAL A 69 8.20 5.76 3.42
C VAL A 69 7.87 5.64 4.89
N ASP A 70 7.35 6.72 5.48
CA ASP A 70 6.84 6.71 6.84
C ASP A 70 5.42 6.11 6.94
N PHE A 71 4.85 6.08 8.14
CA PHE A 71 3.53 5.49 8.31
C PHE A 71 2.40 6.29 7.63
N ASP A 72 2.49 7.62 7.60
CA ASP A 72 1.47 8.48 7.00
C ASP A 72 1.52 8.36 5.47
N GLU A 73 2.73 8.32 4.89
CA GLU A 73 2.96 8.08 3.46
C GLU A 73 2.51 6.65 3.06
N PHE A 74 2.76 5.66 3.92
CA PHE A 74 2.26 4.29 3.71
C PHE A 74 0.72 4.23 3.69
N LEU A 75 0.04 4.97 4.57
CA LEU A 75 -1.43 5.05 4.54
C LEU A 75 -1.94 5.67 3.24
N VAL A 76 -1.27 6.73 2.76
CA VAL A 76 -1.58 7.33 1.46
C VAL A 76 -1.40 6.31 0.33
N MET A 77 -0.32 5.53 0.34
CA MET A 77 -0.07 4.45 -0.62
C MET A 77 -1.20 3.41 -0.61
N MET A 78 -1.57 2.89 0.57
CA MET A 78 -2.59 1.84 0.71
C MET A 78 -3.98 2.32 0.26
N VAL A 79 -4.33 3.57 0.58
CA VAL A 79 -5.59 4.19 0.14
C VAL A 79 -5.62 4.37 -1.39
N ARG A 80 -4.47 4.68 -2.02
CA ARG A 80 -4.36 4.76 -3.49
C ARG A 80 -4.52 3.39 -4.14
N CYS A 81 -3.81 2.36 -3.66
CA CYS A 81 -3.93 1.00 -4.19
C CYS A 81 -5.36 0.45 -4.07
N MET A 82 -6.04 0.65 -2.94
CA MET A 82 -7.45 0.25 -2.78
C MET A 82 -8.37 0.91 -3.80
N LYS A 83 -8.09 2.17 -4.16
CA LYS A 83 -8.85 2.90 -5.16
C LYS A 83 -8.56 2.43 -6.58
N GLU A 84 -7.32 2.08 -6.90
CA GLU A 84 -6.96 1.58 -8.22
C GLU A 84 -7.51 0.19 -8.49
N GLU A 85 -7.51 -0.70 -7.48
CA GLU A 85 -8.17 -2.01 -7.58
C GLU A 85 -9.70 -1.87 -7.72
N SER A 86 -10.29 -0.82 -7.14
CA SER A 86 -11.72 -0.51 -7.28
C SER A 86 -12.06 0.24 -8.57
N LYS A 87 -11.12 1.00 -9.13
CA LYS A 87 -11.27 1.72 -10.41
C LYS A 87 -11.03 0.84 -11.63
N GLY A 88 -10.23 -0.22 -11.48
CA GLY A 88 -9.89 -1.15 -12.57
C GLY A 88 -11.00 -2.13 -12.93
N LYS A 89 -11.98 -2.34 -12.03
CA LYS A 89 -13.12 -3.22 -12.28
C LYS A 89 -14.13 -2.50 -13.16
N SER A 90 -14.27 -2.95 -14.41
CA SER A 90 -15.29 -2.44 -15.31
C SER A 90 -16.69 -2.69 -14.72
N GLU A 91 -17.69 -1.90 -15.11
CA GLU A 91 -19.08 -2.11 -14.65
C GLU A 91 -19.55 -3.57 -14.91
N GLU A 92 -19.03 -4.18 -15.98
CA GLU A 92 -19.22 -5.58 -16.33
C GLU A 92 -18.61 -6.55 -15.30
N GLU A 93 -17.38 -6.33 -14.84
CA GLU A 93 -16.71 -7.18 -13.84
C GLU A 93 -17.34 -7.03 -12.45
N LEU A 94 -17.79 -5.81 -12.10
CA LEU A 94 -18.58 -5.58 -10.90
C LEU A 94 -19.91 -6.35 -10.95
N ALA A 95 -20.60 -6.33 -12.10
CA ALA A 95 -21.84 -7.08 -12.27
C ALA A 95 -21.65 -8.60 -12.15
N GLU A 96 -20.51 -9.14 -12.60
CA GLU A 96 -20.16 -10.54 -12.41
C GLU A 96 -19.89 -10.90 -10.94
N LEU A 97 -19.18 -10.04 -10.19
CA LEU A 97 -18.95 -10.24 -8.76
C LEU A 97 -20.26 -10.25 -7.94
N PHE A 98 -21.19 -9.34 -8.24
CA PHE A 98 -22.51 -9.33 -7.60
C PHE A 98 -23.34 -10.58 -7.94
N ARG A 99 -23.25 -11.09 -9.18
CA ARG A 99 -23.89 -12.38 -9.54
C ARG A 99 -23.28 -13.58 -8.85
N MET A 100 -21.99 -13.52 -8.50
CA MET A 100 -21.29 -14.65 -7.87
C MET A 100 -21.60 -14.75 -6.37
N PHE A 101 -21.88 -13.62 -5.71
CA PHE A 101 -22.32 -13.57 -4.31
C PHE A 101 -23.81 -13.87 -4.12
N ASP A 102 -24.66 -13.59 -5.11
CA ASP A 102 -26.12 -13.81 -5.03
C ASP A 102 -26.54 -15.18 -5.58
N LYS A 103 -26.06 -16.25 -4.93
CA LYS A 103 -26.45 -17.64 -5.22
C LYS A 103 -26.64 -18.48 -3.96
#